data_AF-A0A2N5SU63-F1
#
_entry.id   AF-A0A2N5SU63-F1
#
_cell.length_a   1.000
_cell.length_b   1.000
_cell.length_c   1.000
_cell.angle_alpha   90.00
_cell.angle_beta   90.00
_cell.angle_gamma   90.00
#
_symmetry.space_group_name_H-M   'P 1'
#
loop_
_entity.id
_entity.type
_entity.pdbx_description
1 polymer ?
#
loop_
_entity_poly.entity_id
_entity_poly.type
_entity_poly.pdbx_seq_one_letter_code
_entity_poly.pdbx_strand_id
1 'polypeptide(L)'
;MDVNQEEQIQNLSDTLSNLQIQWYADVQVLQTEVNSVGADIPLLKDKITLVKNNLHSIKLNLHDISQCLLTFHQQLLHFQHPPPPVPPPHFIDVPIMSHASFSGNPKELNRFLYFIKDQLVEVEAWFLTEKNKINWVVRHFCHINGHMANSALSYNWWILVLKENARVQQLNPQFASAEDLC
;
A
#
# COMPACT_ATOMS: atom_id res chain seq x y z
N MET A 1 -57.30 45.40 -69.69
CA MET A 1 -56.47 44.20 -69.48
C MET A 1 -57.02 43.57 -68.22
N ASP A 2 -58.02 42.70 -68.37
CA ASP A 2 -58.54 41.94 -67.25
C ASP A 2 -57.51 40.87 -66.92
N VAL A 3 -56.83 41.04 -65.80
CA VAL A 3 -55.99 40.02 -65.21
C VAL A 3 -56.92 38.85 -64.85
N ASN A 4 -56.59 37.67 -65.36
CA ASN A 4 -57.35 36.44 -65.29
C ASN A 4 -57.64 36.05 -63.83
N GLN A 5 -58.80 36.47 -63.31
CA GLN A 5 -59.22 36.25 -61.92
C GLN A 5 -59.23 34.78 -61.53
N GLU A 6 -59.51 33.90 -62.48
CA GLU A 6 -59.57 32.45 -62.28
C GLU A 6 -58.17 31.87 -62.04
N GLU A 7 -57.16 32.39 -62.73
CA GLU A 7 -55.75 32.03 -62.52
C GLU A 7 -55.22 32.57 -61.18
N GLN A 8 -55.69 33.73 -60.73
CA GLN A 8 -55.36 34.24 -59.38
C GLN A 8 -55.98 33.39 -58.28
N ILE A 9 -57.24 32.97 -58.43
CA ILE A 9 -57.93 32.10 -57.48
C ILE A 9 -57.24 30.73 -57.42
N GLN A 10 -56.86 30.18 -58.57
CA GLN A 10 -56.14 28.91 -58.63
C GLN A 10 -54.77 29.02 -57.95
N ASN A 11 -54.01 30.10 -58.21
CA ASN A 11 -52.72 30.34 -57.58
C ASN A 11 -52.84 30.47 -56.05
N LEU A 12 -53.86 31.17 -55.55
CA LEU A 12 -54.13 31.26 -54.11
C LEU A 12 -54.48 29.89 -53.50
N SER A 13 -55.29 29.09 -54.19
CA SER A 13 -55.64 27.73 -53.78
C SER A 13 -54.40 26.84 -53.69
N ASP A 14 -53.54 26.88 -54.70
CA ASP A 14 -52.29 26.12 -54.75
C ASP A 14 -51.33 26.57 -53.64
N THR A 15 -51.24 27.88 -53.40
CA THR A 15 -50.40 28.45 -52.34
C THR A 15 -50.88 28.01 -50.95
N LEU A 16 -52.19 28.03 -50.70
CA LEU A 16 -52.78 27.55 -49.45
C LEU A 16 -52.56 26.05 -49.24
N SER A 17 -52.73 25.25 -50.29
CA SER A 17 -52.48 23.81 -50.25
C SER A 17 -51.02 23.49 -49.92
N ASN A 18 -50.08 24.19 -50.57
CA ASN A 18 -48.65 24.06 -50.29
C ASN A 18 -48.29 24.45 -48.85
N LEU A 19 -48.86 25.55 -48.34
CA LEU A 19 -48.67 25.96 -46.94
C LEU A 19 -49.23 24.92 -45.96
N GLN A 20 -50.38 24.31 -46.27
CA GLN A 20 -50.98 23.27 -45.44
C GLN A 20 -50.11 22.01 -45.40
N ILE A 21 -49.56 21.59 -46.54
CA ILE A 21 -48.62 20.46 -46.63
C ILE A 21 -47.35 20.76 -45.83
N GLN A 22 -46.78 21.96 -45.99
CA GLN A 22 -45.58 22.38 -45.27
C GLN A 22 -45.80 22.39 -43.75
N TRP A 23 -46.91 22.98 -43.29
CA TRP A 23 -47.25 22.99 -41.87
C TRP A 23 -47.35 21.56 -41.30
N TYR A 24 -47.96 20.64 -42.03
CA TYR A 24 -48.07 19.25 -41.61
C TYR A 24 -46.69 18.57 -41.53
N ALA A 25 -45.80 18.84 -42.50
CA ALA A 25 -44.45 18.32 -42.48
C ALA A 25 -43.63 18.88 -41.29
N ASP A 26 -43.72 20.18 -41.04
CA ASP A 26 -43.00 20.85 -39.94
C ASP A 26 -43.43 20.30 -38.57
N VAL A 27 -44.74 20.10 -38.37
CA VAL A 27 -45.28 19.50 -37.14
C VAL A 27 -44.74 18.08 -36.94
N GLN A 28 -44.64 17.28 -37.99
CA GLN A 28 -44.14 15.90 -37.89
C GLN A 28 -42.64 15.84 -37.59
N VAL A 29 -41.84 16.77 -38.14
CA VAL A 29 -40.42 16.90 -37.81
C VAL A 29 -40.25 17.27 -36.34
N LEU A 30 -40.94 18.31 -35.88
CA LEU A 30 -40.91 18.74 -34.48
C LEU A 30 -41.37 17.63 -33.52
N GLN A 31 -42.41 16.89 -33.89
CA GLN A 31 -42.90 15.76 -33.09
C GLN A 31 -41.83 14.66 -32.95
N THR A 32 -41.09 14.39 -34.03
CA THR A 32 -40.01 13.40 -34.03
C THR A 32 -38.84 13.84 -33.14
N GLU A 33 -38.45 15.12 -33.23
CA GLU A 33 -37.41 15.70 -32.38
C GLU A 33 -37.82 15.68 -30.90
N VAL A 34 -39.04 16.07 -30.57
CA VAL A 34 -39.58 16.05 -29.19
C VAL A 34 -39.59 14.62 -28.65
N ASN A 35 -39.97 13.63 -29.46
CA ASN A 35 -39.96 12.23 -29.03
C ASN A 35 -38.53 11.71 -28.81
N SER A 36 -37.57 12.10 -29.67
CA SER A 36 -36.16 11.74 -29.50
C SER A 36 -35.58 12.33 -28.22
N VAL A 37 -35.77 13.63 -27.98
CA VAL A 37 -35.32 14.30 -26.75
C VAL A 37 -36.05 13.71 -25.53
N GLY A 38 -37.33 13.38 -25.68
CA GLY A 38 -38.13 12.70 -24.67
C GLY A 38 -37.56 11.34 -24.25
N ALA A 39 -36.92 10.62 -25.18
CA ALA A 39 -36.26 9.34 -24.91
C ALA A 39 -34.90 9.49 -24.21
N ASP A 40 -34.18 10.59 -24.43
CA ASP A 40 -32.89 10.87 -23.80
C ASP A 40 -33.03 11.29 -22.32
N ILE A 41 -34.15 11.92 -21.95
CA ILE A 41 -34.43 12.37 -20.58
C ILE A 41 -34.40 11.21 -19.55
N PRO A 42 -35.09 10.08 -19.77
CA PRO A 42 -34.99 8.89 -18.92
C PRO A 42 -33.57 8.37 -18.79
N LEU A 43 -32.83 8.26 -19.90
CA LEU A 43 -31.45 7.78 -19.90
C LEU A 43 -30.54 8.68 -19.05
N LEU A 44 -30.69 10.00 -19.19
CA LEU A 44 -29.95 10.96 -18.38
C LEU A 44 -30.32 10.85 -16.89
N LYS A 45 -31.60 10.66 -16.58
CA LYS A 45 -32.08 10.45 -15.20
C LYS A 45 -31.48 9.19 -14.57
N ASP A 46 -31.36 8.11 -15.32
CA ASP A 46 -30.74 6.87 -14.85
C ASP A 46 -29.24 7.05 -14.59
N LYS A 47 -28.52 7.73 -15.49
CA LYS A 47 -27.12 8.09 -15.30
C LYS A 47 -26.91 8.97 -14.06
N ILE A 48 -27.76 9.96 -13.84
CA ILE A 48 -27.72 10.81 -12.64
C ILE A 48 -27.95 9.98 -11.38
N THR A 49 -28.91 9.05 -11.41
CA THR A 49 -29.22 8.16 -10.27
C THR A 49 -28.03 7.25 -9.96
N LEU A 50 -27.39 6.67 -10.98
CA LEU A 50 -26.18 5.86 -10.83
C LEU A 50 -25.03 6.67 -10.21
N VAL A 51 -24.74 7.86 -10.74
CA VAL A 51 -23.69 8.74 -10.21
C VAL A 51 -23.97 9.09 -8.74
N LYS A 52 -25.22 9.41 -8.40
CA LYS A 52 -25.63 9.72 -7.03
C LYS A 52 -25.36 8.56 -6.07
N ASN A 53 -25.66 7.33 -6.49
CA ASN A 53 -25.43 6.13 -5.68
C ASN A 53 -23.92 5.86 -5.49
N ASN A 54 -23.13 5.98 -6.55
CA ASN A 54 -21.68 5.82 -6.49
C ASN A 54 -21.06 6.86 -5.54
N LEU A 55 -21.49 8.12 -5.62
CA LEU A 55 -21.01 9.20 -4.76
C LEU A 55 -21.37 8.93 -3.29
N HIS A 56 -22.58 8.42 -3.02
CA HIS A 56 -22.98 7.98 -1.68
C HIS A 56 -22.08 6.86 -1.15
N SER A 57 -21.79 5.85 -1.97
CA SER A 57 -20.88 4.75 -1.59
C SER A 57 -19.47 5.24 -1.28
N ILE A 58 -18.92 6.15 -2.11
CA ILE A 58 -17.60 6.75 -1.87
C ILE A 58 -17.61 7.52 -0.55
N LYS A 59 -18.67 8.27 -0.27
CA LYS A 59 -18.79 9.04 0.98
C LYS A 59 -18.76 8.14 2.21
N LEU A 60 -19.44 6.99 2.16
CA LEU A 60 -19.40 5.99 3.25
C LEU A 60 -18.00 5.42 3.43
N ASN A 61 -17.36 4.99 2.34
CA ASN A 61 -15.99 4.44 2.40
C ASN A 61 -14.99 5.44 2.99
N LEU A 62 -15.08 6.72 2.60
CA LEU A 62 -14.23 7.77 3.17
C LEU A 62 -14.50 7.99 4.66
N HIS A 63 -15.76 7.89 5.08
CA HIS A 63 -16.10 7.95 6.50
C HIS A 63 -15.47 6.79 7.28
N ASP A 64 -15.59 5.56 6.77
CA ASP A 64 -15.04 4.36 7.40
C ASP A 64 -13.51 4.42 7.49
N ILE A 65 -12.84 4.86 6.42
CA ILE A 65 -11.38 5.09 6.42
C ILE A 65 -11.00 6.14 7.47
N SER A 66 -11.74 7.24 7.57
CA SER A 66 -11.49 8.28 8.56
C SER A 66 -11.63 7.73 9.99
N GLN A 67 -12.62 6.89 10.26
CA GLN A 67 -12.81 6.27 11.58
C GLN A 67 -11.70 5.26 11.90
N CYS A 68 -11.27 4.48 10.91
CA CYS A 68 -10.14 3.56 11.04
C CYS A 68 -8.86 4.32 11.39
N LEU A 69 -8.55 5.40 10.67
CA LEU A 69 -7.38 6.24 10.95
C LEU A 69 -7.44 6.89 12.33
N LEU A 70 -8.61 7.36 12.76
CA LEU A 70 -8.81 7.91 14.10
C LEU A 70 -8.53 6.85 15.18
N THR A 71 -9.06 5.66 15.00
CA THR A 71 -8.87 4.53 15.92
C THR A 71 -7.40 4.13 15.99
N PHE A 72 -6.73 4.05 14.85
CA PHE A 72 -5.30 3.76 14.78
C PHE A 72 -4.47 4.84 15.48
N HIS A 73 -4.79 6.12 15.27
CA HIS A 73 -4.12 7.21 15.98
C HIS A 73 -4.33 7.13 17.50
N GLN A 74 -5.53 6.80 17.96
CA GLN A 74 -5.81 6.57 19.38
C GLN A 74 -4.96 5.41 19.94
N GLN A 75 -4.82 4.31 19.19
CA GLN A 75 -3.94 3.21 19.56
C GLN A 75 -2.48 3.65 19.65
N LEU A 76 -1.99 4.47 18.72
CA LEU A 76 -0.63 5.01 18.78
C LEU A 76 -0.40 5.89 20.01
N LEU A 77 -1.39 6.69 20.42
CA LEU A 77 -1.29 7.48 21.65
C LEU A 77 -1.19 6.60 22.90
N HIS A 78 -1.81 5.42 22.92
CA HIS A 78 -1.66 4.48 24.04
C HIS A 78 -0.23 3.94 24.16
N PHE A 79 0.53 3.88 23.07
CA PHE A 79 1.95 3.52 23.10
C PHE A 79 2.88 4.69 23.48
N GLN A 80 2.39 5.94 23.49
CA GLN A 80 3.17 7.13 23.85
C GLN A 80 3.13 7.46 25.35
N HIS A 81 2.25 6.84 26.13
CA HIS A 81 2.35 6.92 27.58
C HIS A 81 3.39 5.91 28.07
N PRO A 82 4.51 6.37 28.68
CA PRO A 82 5.42 5.44 29.34
C PRO A 82 4.63 4.74 30.44
N PRO A 83 4.71 3.40 30.57
CA PRO A 83 4.15 2.72 31.73
C PRO A 83 4.76 3.35 33.00
N PRO A 84 4.04 3.34 34.15
CA PRO A 84 4.62 3.76 35.43
C PRO A 84 5.99 3.08 35.59
N PRO A 85 7.01 3.75 36.16
CA PRO A 85 8.42 3.38 36.03
C PRO A 85 8.62 1.94 36.49
N VAL A 86 8.53 1.01 35.53
CA VAL A 86 8.95 -0.36 35.71
C VAL A 86 10.47 -0.26 35.80
N PRO A 87 11.10 -0.85 36.82
CA PRO A 87 12.56 -0.89 36.89
C PRO A 87 13.11 -1.32 35.53
N PRO A 88 14.15 -0.65 35.00
CA PRO A 88 14.65 -0.93 33.65
C PRO A 88 14.82 -2.45 33.48
N PRO A 89 14.38 -3.02 32.34
CA PRO A 89 14.65 -4.42 32.05
C PRO A 89 16.16 -4.61 32.24
N HIS A 90 16.52 -5.42 33.23
CA HIS A 90 17.91 -5.73 33.44
C HIS A 90 18.36 -6.38 32.13
N PHE A 91 19.34 -5.79 31.46
CA PHE A 91 20.04 -6.45 30.37
C PHE A 91 20.60 -7.75 30.97
N ILE A 92 19.91 -8.87 30.75
CA ILE A 92 20.47 -10.17 31.05
C ILE A 92 21.36 -10.47 29.85
N ASP A 93 22.63 -10.14 29.98
CA ASP A 93 23.61 -10.47 28.95
C ASP A 93 23.70 -12.00 28.87
N VAL A 94 23.18 -12.56 27.77
CA VAL A 94 23.20 -14.01 27.55
C VAL A 94 24.66 -14.43 27.36
N PRO A 95 25.20 -15.32 28.21
CA PRO A 95 26.62 -15.68 28.14
C PRO A 95 27.03 -16.25 26.78
N ILE A 96 28.25 -15.96 26.36
CA ILE A 96 28.85 -16.57 25.16
C ILE A 96 29.25 -18.01 25.49
N MET A 97 28.89 -18.94 24.62
CA MET A 97 29.23 -20.35 24.74
C MET A 97 30.51 -20.65 23.94
N SER A 98 31.66 -20.67 24.60
CA SER A 98 32.94 -20.95 23.94
C SER A 98 32.98 -22.30 23.20
N HIS A 99 32.16 -23.27 23.60
CA HIS A 99 32.08 -24.58 22.96
C HIS A 99 31.21 -24.61 21.69
N ALA A 100 30.50 -23.52 21.43
CA ALA A 100 29.67 -23.27 20.26
C ALA A 100 30.26 -22.16 19.38
N SER A 101 31.59 -21.91 19.45
CA SER A 101 32.28 -21.04 18.50
C SER A 101 32.28 -21.64 17.09
N PHE A 102 32.16 -20.78 16.08
CA PHE A 102 32.20 -21.15 14.66
C PHE A 102 33.21 -20.29 13.92
N SER A 103 34.27 -20.93 13.43
CA SER A 103 35.35 -20.25 12.70
C SER A 103 35.05 -20.03 11.22
N GLY A 104 34.02 -20.71 10.68
CA GLY A 104 33.77 -20.85 9.25
C GLY A 104 34.19 -22.21 8.68
N ASN A 105 34.77 -23.10 9.49
CA ASN A 105 35.10 -24.46 9.08
C ASN A 105 33.83 -25.33 8.95
N PRO A 106 33.56 -25.95 7.78
CA PRO A 106 32.36 -26.76 7.57
C PRO A 106 32.20 -27.93 8.56
N LYS A 107 33.30 -28.46 9.11
CA LYS A 107 33.26 -29.54 10.12
C LYS A 107 32.64 -29.09 11.45
N GLU A 108 32.66 -27.80 11.75
CA GLU A 108 32.10 -27.21 12.97
C GLU A 108 30.60 -26.90 12.82
N LEU A 109 30.08 -26.81 11.59
CA LEU A 109 28.75 -26.27 11.28
C LEU A 109 27.62 -27.02 11.99
N ASN A 110 27.58 -28.35 11.90
CA ASN A 110 26.49 -29.12 12.51
C ASN A 110 26.48 -28.99 14.04
N ARG A 111 27.67 -28.99 14.65
CA ARG A 111 27.84 -28.79 16.10
C ARG A 111 27.40 -27.39 16.51
N PHE A 112 27.85 -26.38 15.77
CA PHE A 112 27.45 -24.98 15.96
C PHE A 112 25.93 -24.82 15.92
N LEU A 113 25.29 -25.32 14.84
CA LEU A 113 23.85 -25.22 14.65
C LEU A 113 23.07 -25.92 15.76
N TYR A 114 23.54 -27.08 16.23
CA TYR A 114 22.90 -27.80 17.32
C TYR A 114 22.87 -26.94 18.60
N PHE A 115 24.04 -26.48 19.07
CA PHE A 115 24.13 -25.74 20.33
C PHE A 115 23.44 -24.38 20.28
N ILE A 116 23.59 -23.64 19.17
CA ILE A 116 22.95 -22.33 19.02
C ILE A 116 21.44 -22.45 18.98
N LYS A 117 20.89 -23.45 18.27
CA LYS A 117 19.44 -23.65 18.22
C LYS A 117 18.88 -24.05 19.58
N ASP A 118 19.54 -24.98 20.26
CA ASP A 118 19.15 -25.46 21.58
C ASP A 118 19.07 -24.29 22.58
N GLN A 119 20.10 -23.44 22.62
CA GLN A 119 20.10 -22.29 23.51
C GLN A 119 19.14 -21.18 23.09
N LEU A 120 18.94 -20.93 21.79
CA LEU A 120 17.95 -19.94 21.36
C LEU A 120 16.53 -20.30 21.81
N VAL A 121 16.21 -21.60 21.94
CA VAL A 121 14.95 -22.06 22.52
C VAL A 121 14.92 -21.86 24.03
N GLU A 122 16.02 -22.17 24.73
CA GLU A 122 16.10 -22.05 26.19
C GLU A 122 16.01 -20.59 26.68
N VAL A 123 16.71 -19.68 26.00
CA VAL A 123 16.82 -18.26 26.39
C VAL A 123 15.98 -17.32 25.54
N GLU A 124 14.97 -17.83 24.81
CA GLU A 124 14.15 -17.03 23.88
C GLU A 124 13.57 -15.76 24.54
N ALA A 125 13.05 -15.91 25.75
CA ALA A 125 12.42 -14.81 26.50
C ALA A 125 13.41 -13.70 26.92
N TRP A 126 14.72 -13.95 26.84
CA TRP A 126 15.76 -12.99 27.23
C TRP A 126 16.14 -12.06 26.07
N PHE A 127 15.72 -12.38 24.85
CA PHE A 127 15.94 -11.53 23.69
C PHE A 127 14.74 -10.61 23.44
N LEU A 128 14.94 -9.31 23.68
CA LEU A 128 13.91 -8.28 23.46
C LEU A 128 13.57 -8.06 21.99
N THR A 129 14.52 -8.34 21.08
CA THR A 129 14.35 -8.13 19.64
C THR A 129 15.11 -9.20 18.85
N GLU A 130 14.69 -9.40 17.58
CA GLU A 130 15.42 -10.25 16.64
C GLU A 130 16.85 -9.74 16.38
N LYS A 131 17.08 -8.41 16.45
CA LYS A 131 18.44 -7.83 16.39
C LYS A 131 19.32 -8.36 17.51
N ASN A 132 18.79 -8.49 18.73
CA ASN A 132 19.55 -9.01 19.87
C ASN A 132 19.90 -10.50 19.68
N LYS A 133 18.98 -11.31 19.14
CA LYS A 133 19.24 -12.72 18.81
C LYS A 133 20.37 -12.83 17.80
N ILE A 134 20.28 -12.07 16.70
CA ILE A 134 21.30 -12.07 15.63
C ILE A 134 22.66 -11.64 16.19
N ASN A 135 22.71 -10.53 16.94
CA ASN A 135 23.96 -10.05 17.53
C ASN A 135 24.58 -11.09 18.48
N TRP A 136 23.78 -11.77 19.29
CA TRP A 136 24.27 -12.82 20.17
C TRP A 136 24.84 -14.02 19.40
N VAL A 137 24.18 -14.47 18.32
CA VAL A 137 24.73 -15.52 17.45
C VAL A 137 26.07 -15.10 16.85
N VAL A 138 26.18 -13.85 16.39
CA VAL A 138 27.41 -13.31 15.78
C VAL A 138 28.59 -13.28 16.76
N ARG A 139 28.35 -13.12 18.08
CA ARG A 139 29.42 -13.22 19.10
C ARG A 139 30.14 -14.57 19.11
N HIS A 140 29.53 -15.61 18.54
CA HIS A 140 30.11 -16.94 18.41
C HIS A 140 30.92 -17.13 17.12
N PHE A 141 30.98 -16.12 16.23
CA PHE A 141 31.82 -16.15 15.03
C PHE A 141 33.28 -15.86 15.40
N CYS A 142 33.91 -16.84 16.03
CA CYS A 142 35.28 -16.78 16.47
C CYS A 142 35.92 -18.17 16.40
N HIS A 143 37.24 -18.22 16.58
CA HIS A 143 37.94 -19.48 16.75
C HIS A 143 37.78 -19.99 18.19
N ILE A 144 37.80 -21.32 18.36
CA ILE A 144 37.72 -21.99 19.68
C ILE A 144 38.87 -21.55 20.62
N ASN A 145 39.99 -21.09 20.07
CA ASN A 145 41.16 -20.62 20.83
C ASN A 145 41.05 -19.16 21.32
N GLY A 146 39.89 -18.50 21.16
CA GLY A 146 39.65 -17.15 21.67
C GLY A 146 40.43 -16.04 20.94
N HIS A 147 41.12 -16.34 19.84
CA HIS A 147 41.79 -15.32 19.04
C HIS A 147 40.75 -14.45 18.32
N MET A 148 41.04 -13.13 18.28
CA MET A 148 40.19 -12.03 17.78
C MET A 148 39.23 -12.44 16.65
N ALA A 149 37.93 -12.15 16.80
CA ALA A 149 36.87 -12.44 15.82
C ALA A 149 37.23 -12.01 14.38
N ASN A 150 38.03 -10.96 14.24
CA ASN A 150 38.52 -10.41 12.98
C ASN A 150 39.33 -11.40 12.11
N SER A 151 39.84 -12.50 12.68
CA SER A 151 40.54 -13.54 11.91
C SER A 151 39.65 -14.69 11.44
N ALA A 152 38.44 -14.83 12.01
CA ALA A 152 37.53 -15.92 11.66
C ALA A 152 36.88 -15.68 10.29
N LEU A 153 36.82 -16.72 9.46
CA LEU A 153 36.18 -16.64 8.14
C LEU A 153 34.68 -16.36 8.25
N SER A 154 34.03 -16.93 9.27
CA SER A 154 32.62 -16.67 9.60
C SER A 154 32.33 -15.20 9.90
N TYR A 155 33.15 -14.56 10.73
CA TYR A 155 32.99 -13.15 11.07
C TYR A 155 33.25 -12.24 9.87
N ASN A 156 34.32 -12.52 9.13
CA ASN A 156 34.64 -11.76 7.91
C ASN A 156 33.53 -11.87 6.86
N TRP A 157 32.96 -13.06 6.68
CA TRP A 157 31.79 -13.26 5.84
C TRP A 157 30.59 -12.41 6.31
N TRP A 158 30.27 -12.42 7.61
CA TRP A 158 29.17 -11.63 8.16
C TRP A 158 29.34 -10.12 7.91
N ILE A 159 30.55 -9.59 8.14
CA ILE A 159 30.88 -8.19 7.88
C ILE A 159 30.73 -7.84 6.39
N LEU A 160 31.12 -8.73 5.47
CA LEU A 160 30.94 -8.50 4.03
C LEU A 160 29.46 -8.46 3.64
N VAL A 161 28.63 -9.34 4.20
CA VAL A 161 27.17 -9.34 3.99
C VAL A 161 26.55 -8.03 4.49
N LEU A 162 26.93 -7.56 5.68
CA LEU A 162 26.45 -6.29 6.22
C LEU A 162 26.84 -5.10 5.33
N LYS A 163 28.10 -5.04 4.89
CA LYS A 163 28.59 -3.98 4.00
C LYS A 163 27.83 -3.96 2.67
N GLU A 164 27.60 -5.12 2.07
CA GLU A 164 26.88 -5.21 0.80
C GLU A 164 25.40 -4.83 0.96
N ASN A 165 24.75 -5.26 2.04
CA ASN A 165 23.38 -4.86 2.34
C ASN A 165 23.24 -3.35 2.54
N ALA A 166 24.17 -2.72 3.28
CA ALA A 166 24.19 -1.28 3.45
C ALA A 166 24.35 -0.55 2.12
N ARG A 167 25.24 -1.04 1.24
CA ARG A 167 25.45 -0.49 -0.10
C ARG A 167 24.18 -0.55 -0.95
N VAL A 168 23.48 -1.68 -0.98
CA VAL A 168 22.23 -1.86 -1.73
C VAL A 168 21.12 -0.92 -1.22
N GLN A 169 21.03 -0.75 0.09
CA GLN A 169 20.02 0.10 0.73
C GLN A 169 20.42 1.58 0.77
N GLN A 170 21.58 1.96 0.20
CA GLN A 170 22.14 3.31 0.24
C GLN A 170 22.29 3.87 1.67
N LEU A 171 22.48 2.97 2.64
CA LEU A 171 22.71 3.32 4.03
C LEU A 171 24.21 3.51 4.24
N ASN A 172 24.58 4.48 5.08
CA ASN A 172 25.97 4.64 5.45
C ASN A 172 26.43 3.40 6.25
N PRO A 173 27.45 2.65 5.79
CA PRO A 173 27.92 1.42 6.43
C PRO A 173 28.37 1.61 7.89
N GLN A 174 28.76 2.84 8.28
CA GLN A 174 29.13 3.17 9.66
C GLN A 174 27.91 3.17 10.60
N PHE A 175 26.73 3.56 10.08
CA PHE A 175 25.48 3.60 10.85
C PHE A 175 24.59 2.37 10.62
N ALA A 176 24.87 1.57 9.59
CA ALA A 176 24.06 0.42 9.21
C ALA A 176 24.33 -0.86 10.03
N SER A 177 25.38 -0.89 10.87
CA SER A 177 25.57 -1.71 12.10
C SER A 177 27.04 -2.11 12.31
N ALA A 178 27.69 -1.64 13.38
CA ALA A 178 28.84 -2.30 14.04
C ALA A 178 29.32 -1.67 15.37
N GLU A 179 28.76 -0.55 15.88
CA GLU A 179 29.30 0.06 17.12
C GLU A 179 28.67 -0.43 18.44
N ASP A 180 27.62 -1.24 18.40
CA ASP A 180 27.05 -1.86 19.63
C ASP A 180 27.72 -3.21 19.99
N LEU A 181 28.87 -3.56 19.39
CA LEU A 181 29.56 -4.85 19.59
C LEU A 181 30.82 -4.77 20.48
N CYS A 182 30.95 -3.72 21.28
CA CYS A 182 31.88 -3.66 22.41
C CYS A 182 31.11 -3.42 23.71
#